data_AF-A0A089PIR6-F1
#
_entry.id   AF-A0A089PIR6-F1
#
_cell.length_a   1.000
_cell.length_b   1.000
_cell.length_c   1.000
_cell.angle_alpha   90.00
_cell.angle_beta   90.00
_cell.angle_gamma   90.00
#
_symmetry.space_group_name_H-M   'P 1'
#
loop_
_entity.id
_entity.type
_entity.pdbx_description
1 polymer ?
#
loop_
_entity_poly.entity_id
_entity_poly.type
_entity_poly.pdbx_seq_one_letter_code
_entity_poly.pdbx_strand_id
1 'polypeptide(L)'
;MRLFAQLLSIPTALGFMAPMAVEAGSEKNKGHHDHHGGHMNMGDSYPSTMFMGKTTFVLGGIDGVSDSGMGGMGGMGGMGGMSTSEDKDGTVFHYDTKLMFMTSFTGQDMLKTAVRIGNFGMMEPFGMMGEARLDTAFSSSDSLELHKAYYQFPWEMIFK
;
A
#
# COMPACT_ATOMS: atom_id res chain seq x y z
N MET A 1 -11.38 -2.56 -53.52
CA MET A 1 -12.30 -3.67 -53.19
C MET A 1 -11.55 -4.70 -52.37
N ARG A 2 -11.95 -4.90 -51.11
CA ARG A 2 -12.10 -6.18 -50.40
C ARG A 2 -12.05 -5.87 -48.89
N LEU A 3 -13.24 -5.94 -48.31
CA LEU A 3 -13.55 -5.74 -46.91
C LEU A 3 -13.02 -6.91 -46.10
N PHE A 4 -12.37 -6.62 -44.97
CA PHE A 4 -12.26 -7.56 -43.86
C PHE A 4 -13.18 -7.08 -42.75
N ALA A 5 -14.37 -7.68 -42.70
CA ALA A 5 -15.24 -7.71 -41.55
C ALA A 5 -15.01 -9.04 -40.80
N GLN A 6 -15.46 -9.10 -39.54
CA GLN A 6 -15.41 -10.22 -38.57
C GLN A 6 -14.24 -10.08 -37.56
N LEU A 7 -14.41 -10.16 -36.24
CA LEU A 7 -15.58 -10.50 -35.41
C LEU A 7 -15.30 -9.93 -33.99
N LEU A 8 -16.21 -9.13 -33.45
CA LEU A 8 -16.20 -8.71 -32.04
C LEU A 8 -16.53 -9.93 -31.16
N SER A 9 -15.54 -10.51 -30.48
CA SER A 9 -15.79 -11.47 -29.40
C SER A 9 -15.96 -10.69 -28.09
N ILE A 10 -17.20 -10.39 -27.73
CA ILE A 10 -17.55 -9.95 -26.37
C ILE A 10 -17.79 -11.24 -25.57
N PRO A 11 -16.95 -11.59 -24.57
CA PRO A 11 -17.35 -12.60 -23.60
C PRO A 11 -18.39 -11.95 -22.68
N THR A 12 -19.65 -12.21 -23.01
CA THR A 12 -20.79 -12.44 -22.11
C THR A 12 -20.64 -11.91 -20.69
N ALA A 13 -21.45 -10.90 -20.40
CA ALA A 13 -21.79 -10.46 -19.06
C ALA A 13 -22.13 -11.65 -18.16
N LEU A 14 -21.27 -11.93 -17.18
CA LEU A 14 -21.59 -12.80 -16.06
C LEU A 14 -22.44 -11.96 -15.10
N GLY A 15 -23.75 -12.06 -15.25
CA GLY A 15 -24.71 -11.38 -14.39
C GLY A 15 -24.56 -11.85 -12.95
N PHE A 16 -24.06 -10.97 -12.08
CA PHE A 16 -24.32 -11.08 -10.66
C PHE A 16 -25.79 -10.73 -10.45
N MET A 17 -26.65 -11.75 -10.41
CA MET A 17 -27.97 -11.64 -9.80
C MET A 17 -27.74 -11.37 -8.31
N ALA A 18 -27.80 -10.10 -7.91
CA ALA A 18 -28.06 -9.78 -6.51
C ALA A 18 -29.46 -10.32 -6.18
N PRO A 19 -29.67 -11.04 -5.07
CA PRO A 19 -31.01 -11.46 -4.69
C PRO A 19 -31.86 -10.21 -4.46
N MET A 20 -32.93 -10.05 -5.25
CA MET A 20 -34.00 -9.12 -4.90
C MET A 20 -34.61 -9.63 -3.60
N ALA A 21 -34.50 -8.85 -2.52
CA ALA A 21 -35.21 -9.14 -1.30
C ALA A 21 -36.72 -9.10 -1.60
N VAL A 22 -37.38 -10.25 -1.52
CA VAL A 22 -38.83 -10.36 -1.56
C VAL A 22 -39.35 -9.69 -0.29
N GLU A 23 -40.05 -8.57 -0.47
CA GLU A 23 -40.90 -8.01 0.56
C GLU A 23 -42.12 -8.92 0.72
N ALA A 24 -42.08 -9.78 1.74
CA ALA A 24 -43.22 -10.58 2.16
C ALA A 24 -44.09 -9.75 3.11
N GLY A 25 -45.31 -9.51 2.68
CA GLY A 25 -46.30 -8.77 3.43
C GLY A 25 -46.58 -9.34 4.82
N SER A 26 -46.72 -8.42 5.77
CA SER A 26 -47.69 -8.43 6.88
C SER A 26 -48.29 -9.79 7.28
N GLU A 27 -47.75 -10.41 8.32
CA GLU A 27 -48.55 -11.20 9.26
C GLU A 27 -48.29 -10.74 10.69
N LYS A 28 -49.37 -10.26 11.33
CA LYS A 28 -49.43 -9.85 12.73
C LYS A 28 -49.40 -11.08 13.63
N ASN A 29 -48.39 -11.20 14.49
CA ASN A 29 -48.51 -12.00 15.71
C ASN A 29 -47.93 -11.24 16.90
N LYS A 30 -48.78 -11.04 17.91
CA LYS A 30 -48.48 -10.39 19.19
C LYS A 30 -47.72 -11.37 20.09
N GLY A 31 -46.61 -10.94 20.69
CA GLY A 31 -45.93 -11.74 21.70
C GLY A 31 -44.60 -11.15 22.18
N HIS A 32 -44.69 -10.31 23.21
CA HIS A 32 -43.78 -10.17 24.37
C HIS A 32 -42.24 -10.07 24.17
N HIS A 33 -41.69 -9.04 24.84
CA HIS A 33 -40.28 -8.72 25.13
C HIS A 33 -39.59 -7.75 24.15
N ASP A 34 -40.01 -6.48 24.22
CA ASP A 34 -39.31 -5.36 23.60
C ASP A 34 -38.10 -4.94 24.45
N HIS A 35 -37.03 -5.73 24.42
CA HIS A 35 -35.69 -5.18 24.59
C HIS A 35 -35.16 -4.88 23.19
N HIS A 36 -35.58 -3.75 22.63
CA HIS A 36 -34.93 -3.17 21.47
C HIS A 36 -33.51 -2.74 21.87
N GLY A 37 -32.59 -3.69 21.91
CA GLY A 37 -31.19 -3.38 21.68
C GLY A 37 -31.12 -2.63 20.36
N GLY A 38 -30.60 -1.40 20.39
CA GLY A 38 -30.47 -0.55 19.22
C GLY A 38 -29.59 -1.23 18.18
N HIS A 39 -30.20 -2.06 17.34
CA HIS A 39 -29.53 -2.66 16.20
C HIS A 39 -29.46 -1.54 15.16
N MET A 40 -28.29 -0.93 15.02
CA MET A 40 -28.06 0.04 13.95
C MET A 40 -28.24 -0.71 12.63
N ASN A 41 -29.36 -0.46 11.96
CA ASN A 41 -29.62 -0.93 10.62
C ASN A 41 -28.71 -0.15 9.66
N MET A 42 -27.55 -0.71 9.34
CA MET A 42 -26.63 -0.19 8.32
C MET A 42 -27.20 -0.48 6.92
N GLY A 43 -28.37 0.09 6.62
CA GLY A 43 -29.08 -0.13 5.35
C GLY A 43 -28.69 0.84 4.24
N ASP A 44 -28.12 2.00 4.58
CA ASP A 44 -27.89 3.08 3.62
C ASP A 44 -26.41 3.45 3.53
N SER A 45 -25.95 3.82 2.33
CA SER A 45 -24.59 4.30 2.07
C SER A 45 -24.21 5.49 2.96
N TYR A 46 -23.28 5.31 3.90
CA TYR A 46 -22.80 6.35 4.83
C TYR A 46 -21.32 6.70 4.60
N PRO A 47 -20.85 7.90 5.00
CA PRO A 47 -19.44 8.23 4.98
C PRO A 47 -18.63 7.21 5.79
N SER A 48 -17.61 6.64 5.19
CA SER A 48 -16.80 5.59 5.80
C SER A 48 -15.33 5.77 5.45
N THR A 49 -14.44 5.47 6.37
CA THR A 49 -13.00 5.42 6.11
C THR A 49 -12.45 4.06 6.52
N MET A 50 -11.81 3.39 5.57
CA MET A 50 -11.05 2.17 5.82
C MET A 50 -9.56 2.48 5.79
N PHE A 51 -8.83 1.91 6.74
CA PHE A 51 -7.39 2.03 6.87
C PHE A 51 -6.72 0.68 6.57
N MET A 52 -5.67 0.72 5.76
CA MET A 52 -4.79 -0.42 5.49
C MET A 52 -3.33 0.02 5.58
N GLY A 53 -2.51 -0.72 6.30
CA GLY A 53 -1.08 -0.46 6.41
C GLY A 53 -0.25 -1.68 6.04
N LYS A 54 0.91 -1.46 5.43
CA LYS A 54 1.97 -2.45 5.31
C LYS A 54 3.28 -1.82 5.79
N THR A 55 3.95 -2.48 6.72
CA THR A 55 5.31 -2.13 7.13
C THR A 55 6.21 -3.33 6.90
N THR A 56 7.35 -3.08 6.26
CA THR A 56 8.43 -4.06 6.11
C THR A 56 9.60 -3.60 6.98
N PHE A 57 10.14 -4.50 7.79
CA PHE A 57 11.38 -4.29 8.53
C PHE A 57 12.46 -5.21 7.98
N VAL A 58 13.67 -4.68 7.84
CA VAL A 58 14.85 -5.40 7.38
C VAL A 58 15.93 -5.22 8.45
N LEU A 59 16.36 -6.34 9.01
CA LEU A 59 17.40 -6.40 10.01
C LEU A 59 18.43 -7.43 9.56
N GLY A 60 19.70 -7.07 9.61
CA GLY A 60 20.77 -7.98 9.23
C GLY A 60 22.11 -7.55 9.80
N GLY A 61 22.96 -8.53 10.11
CA GLY A 61 24.37 -8.29 10.34
C GLY A 61 25.12 -8.39 9.02
N ILE A 62 26.07 -7.50 8.78
CA ILE A 62 27.01 -7.61 7.67
C ILE A 62 28.45 -7.37 8.15
N ASP A 63 29.38 -8.10 7.55
CA ASP A 63 30.81 -7.97 7.80
C ASP A 63 31.39 -6.84 6.92
N GLY A 64 32.21 -5.97 7.48
CA GLY A 64 32.97 -4.94 6.74
C GLY A 64 32.24 -3.65 6.34
N VAL A 65 31.31 -3.10 7.14
CA VAL A 65 30.77 -1.74 6.89
C VAL A 65 31.89 -0.71 7.12
N SER A 66 32.50 -0.20 6.05
CA SER A 66 33.18 1.10 6.12
C SER A 66 32.12 2.19 6.20
N ASP A 67 32.11 2.98 7.27
CA ASP A 67 31.28 4.19 7.37
C ASP A 67 31.42 4.99 6.07
N SER A 68 30.32 5.17 5.35
CA SER A 68 30.26 5.99 4.14
C SER A 68 30.31 7.50 4.46
N GLY A 69 30.94 7.89 5.58
CA GLY A 69 31.30 9.25 5.89
C GLY A 69 32.62 9.60 5.20
N MET A 70 32.55 10.36 4.11
CA MET A 70 33.64 11.12 3.45
C MET A 70 35.04 10.98 4.11
N GLY A 71 35.75 9.90 3.81
CA GLY A 71 37.13 9.66 4.29
C GLY A 71 38.09 9.12 3.23
N GLY A 72 37.64 8.98 1.99
CA GLY A 72 38.44 8.45 0.88
C GLY A 72 39.31 9.52 0.20
N MET A 73 40.34 10.02 0.88
CA MET A 73 41.51 10.63 0.23
C MET A 73 42.69 10.61 1.22
N GLY A 74 43.46 9.52 1.21
CA GLY A 74 44.63 9.39 2.06
C GLY A 74 45.56 8.24 1.69
N GLY A 75 46.46 8.48 0.75
CA GLY A 75 47.79 7.85 0.79
C GLY A 75 48.01 6.62 -0.08
N MET A 76 48.66 6.84 -1.22
CA MET A 76 49.42 5.85 -1.96
C MET A 76 50.61 5.40 -1.08
N GLY A 77 50.66 4.14 -0.64
CA GLY A 77 51.83 3.63 0.09
C GLY A 77 51.75 2.17 0.55
N GLY A 78 52.62 1.33 -0.03
CA GLY A 78 53.23 0.20 0.68
C GLY A 78 52.52 -1.16 0.58
N MET A 79 53.28 -2.18 0.15
CA MET A 79 52.96 -3.59 0.32
C MET A 79 52.54 -3.91 1.76
N GLY A 80 51.42 -4.62 1.92
CA GLY A 80 50.89 -5.05 3.21
C GLY A 80 49.67 -4.27 3.68
N GLY A 81 48.67 -4.10 2.82
CA GLY A 81 47.40 -3.46 3.17
C GLY A 81 46.52 -4.38 4.02
N MET A 82 46.92 -4.64 5.27
CA MET A 82 45.94 -4.89 6.31
C MET A 82 45.15 -3.59 6.41
N SER A 83 43.97 -3.56 5.81
CA SER A 83 42.98 -2.54 6.10
C SER A 83 42.79 -2.57 7.61
N THR A 84 43.33 -1.58 8.32
CA THR A 84 42.92 -1.28 9.69
C THR A 84 41.58 -0.54 9.64
N SER A 85 40.64 -1.04 8.83
CA SER A 85 39.26 -1.06 9.26
C SER A 85 39.29 -1.92 10.51
N GLU A 86 39.03 -1.34 11.67
CA GLU A 86 38.41 -2.16 12.72
C GLU A 86 37.18 -2.75 12.02
N ASP A 87 37.26 -4.01 11.60
CA ASP A 87 36.19 -4.74 10.92
C ASP A 87 35.04 -4.83 11.91
N LYS A 88 34.23 -3.77 11.94
CA LYS A 88 33.04 -3.71 12.75
C LYS A 88 31.97 -4.40 11.93
N ASP A 89 31.72 -5.65 12.30
CA ASP A 89 30.43 -6.28 12.06
C ASP A 89 29.34 -5.26 12.41
N GLY A 90 28.62 -4.83 11.39
CA GLY A 90 27.57 -3.81 11.50
C GLY A 90 26.21 -4.49 11.46
N THR A 91 25.34 -4.18 12.42
CA THR A 91 23.91 -4.48 12.27
C THR A 91 23.22 -3.30 11.60
N VAL A 92 22.47 -3.58 10.55
CA VAL A 92 21.67 -2.58 9.84
C VAL A 92 20.18 -2.78 10.15
N PHE A 93 19.46 -1.66 10.24
CA PHE A 93 18.01 -1.63 10.42
C PHE A 93 17.38 -0.69 9.39
N HIS A 94 16.59 -1.26 8.48
CA HIS A 94 15.78 -0.49 7.54
C HIS A 94 14.30 -0.78 7.71
N TYR A 95 13.48 0.20 7.39
CA TYR A 95 12.03 0.11 7.37
C TYR A 95 11.46 0.79 6.14
N ASP A 96 10.33 0.25 5.67
CA ASP A 96 9.46 0.87 4.68
C ASP A 96 8.02 0.71 5.20
N THR A 97 7.36 1.82 5.48
CA THR A 97 5.97 1.85 5.93
C THR A 97 5.11 2.56 4.90
N LYS A 98 4.05 1.88 4.46
CA LYS A 98 3.01 2.43 3.60
C LYS A 98 1.66 2.34 4.28
N LEU A 99 1.02 3.48 4.48
CA LEU A 99 -0.32 3.59 5.04
C LEU A 99 -1.28 4.06 3.94
N MET A 100 -2.44 3.44 3.85
CA MET A 100 -3.47 3.70 2.86
C MET A 100 -4.79 3.98 3.54
N PHE A 101 -5.47 5.03 3.08
CA PHE A 101 -6.78 5.44 3.54
C PHE A 101 -7.73 5.40 2.35
N MET A 102 -8.88 4.78 2.54
CA MET A 102 -9.96 4.72 1.56
C MET A 102 -11.19 5.33 2.21
N THR A 103 -11.47 6.57 1.85
CA THR A 103 -12.58 7.35 2.40
C THR A 103 -13.67 7.50 1.36
N SER A 104 -14.86 7.05 1.69
CA SER A 104 -16.09 7.34 0.95
C SER A 104 -16.88 8.40 1.70
N PHE A 105 -17.39 9.41 1.00
CA PHE A 105 -18.19 10.49 1.59
C PHE A 105 -19.68 10.31 1.35
N THR A 106 -20.03 9.58 0.28
CA THR A 106 -21.42 9.35 -0.17
C THR A 106 -21.79 7.87 -0.20
N GLY A 107 -20.85 6.97 0.08
CA GLY A 107 -20.96 5.52 -0.11
C GLY A 107 -20.83 5.06 -1.57
N GLN A 108 -20.95 5.98 -2.54
CA GLN A 108 -20.80 5.71 -3.98
C GLN A 108 -19.50 6.28 -4.58
N ASP A 109 -18.78 7.10 -3.84
CA ASP A 109 -17.48 7.66 -4.19
C ASP A 109 -16.34 7.07 -3.37
N MET A 110 -15.10 7.30 -3.80
CA MET A 110 -13.93 6.84 -3.06
C MET A 110 -12.71 7.74 -3.25
N LEU A 111 -12.26 8.40 -2.19
CA LEU A 111 -10.93 9.00 -2.08
C LEU A 111 -9.94 7.95 -1.58
N LYS A 112 -8.93 7.63 -2.39
CA LYS A 112 -7.84 6.73 -1.99
C LYS A 112 -6.55 7.53 -1.86
N THR A 113 -6.01 7.58 -0.65
CA THR A 113 -4.72 8.20 -0.35
C THR A 113 -3.75 7.16 0.19
N ALA A 114 -2.47 7.32 -0.13
CA ALA A 114 -1.41 6.50 0.43
C ALA A 114 -0.23 7.39 0.78
N VAL A 115 0.24 7.28 2.03
CA VAL A 115 1.50 7.88 2.48
C VAL A 115 2.55 6.80 2.66
N ARG A 116 3.81 7.11 2.39
CA ARG A 116 4.94 6.18 2.53
C ARG A 116 6.12 6.88 3.19
N ILE A 117 6.81 6.17 4.08
CA ILE A 117 8.06 6.60 4.71
C ILE A 117 9.05 5.43 4.70
N GLY A 118 10.33 5.73 4.62
CA GLY A 118 11.38 4.72 4.72
C GLY A 118 12.77 5.32 4.86
N ASN A 119 13.69 4.53 5.39
CA ASN A 119 15.07 4.96 5.70
C ASN A 119 16.14 4.14 4.96
N PHE A 120 15.82 3.57 3.80
CA PHE A 120 16.82 2.82 3.02
C PHE A 120 17.84 3.80 2.40
N GLY A 121 19.13 3.50 2.53
CA GLY A 121 20.18 4.20 1.78
C GLY A 121 20.37 3.67 0.36
N MET A 122 21.04 4.47 -0.47
CA MET A 122 21.29 4.13 -1.88
C MET A 122 22.30 2.98 -2.04
N MET A 123 23.45 3.07 -1.37
CA MET A 123 24.56 2.08 -1.44
C MET A 123 24.76 1.35 -0.11
N GLU A 124 23.73 1.31 0.74
CA GLU A 124 23.77 0.59 2.01
C GLU A 124 23.47 -0.91 1.81
N PRO A 125 23.88 -1.78 2.75
CA PRO A 125 23.49 -3.18 2.75
C PRO A 125 21.97 -3.32 2.74
N PHE A 126 21.43 -4.18 1.87
CA PHE A 126 19.98 -4.31 1.64
C PHE A 126 19.28 -3.02 1.17
N GLY A 127 20.05 -2.06 0.68
CA GLY A 127 19.60 -0.76 0.19
C GLY A 127 18.92 -0.81 -1.18
N MET A 128 18.85 0.34 -1.82
CA MET A 128 18.14 0.52 -3.10
C MET A 128 18.95 0.08 -4.33
N MET A 129 20.26 -0.07 -4.20
CA MET A 129 21.19 -0.49 -5.26
C MET A 129 22.22 -1.50 -4.73
N GLY A 130 23.02 -2.09 -5.63
CA GLY A 130 24.03 -3.09 -5.28
C GLY A 130 23.52 -4.54 -5.35
N GLU A 131 24.39 -5.48 -4.99
CA GLU A 131 24.14 -6.93 -5.12
C GLU A 131 23.06 -7.45 -4.17
N ALA A 132 22.99 -6.89 -2.95
CA ALA A 132 22.02 -7.26 -1.94
C ALA A 132 20.75 -6.39 -1.93
N ARG A 133 20.49 -5.62 -3.01
CA ARG A 133 19.37 -4.66 -3.05
C ARG A 133 18.01 -5.34 -2.81
N LEU A 134 17.11 -4.62 -2.14
CA LEU A 134 15.74 -5.08 -1.92
C LEU A 134 14.74 -4.30 -2.77
N ASP A 135 13.76 -5.00 -3.33
CA ASP A 135 12.69 -4.37 -4.11
C ASP A 135 11.77 -3.48 -3.26
N THR A 136 11.65 -3.79 -1.96
CA THR A 136 10.90 -2.97 -1.00
C THR A 136 11.65 -1.71 -0.57
N ALA A 137 12.96 -1.59 -0.91
CA ALA A 137 13.80 -0.51 -0.42
C ALA A 137 13.28 0.85 -0.90
N PHE A 138 13.06 1.75 0.05
CA PHE A 138 12.53 3.07 -0.20
C PHE A 138 13.07 4.07 0.83
N SER A 139 13.48 5.24 0.35
CA SER A 139 13.97 6.33 1.18
C SER A 139 13.04 7.52 1.01
N SER A 140 12.61 8.13 2.12
CA SER A 140 11.85 9.37 2.08
C SER A 140 12.65 10.60 2.54
N SER A 141 13.95 10.44 2.83
CA SER A 141 14.81 11.52 3.34
C SER A 141 14.19 12.27 4.52
N ASP A 142 13.66 11.52 5.49
CA ASP A 142 12.92 12.01 6.68
C ASP A 142 11.63 12.79 6.39
N SER A 143 11.16 12.78 5.14
CA SER A 143 9.87 13.35 4.76
C SER A 143 8.75 12.32 4.81
N LEU A 144 7.51 12.80 4.95
CA LEU A 144 6.30 12.01 4.74
C LEU A 144 5.88 12.13 3.27
N GLU A 145 6.06 11.08 2.48
CA GLU A 145 5.74 11.15 1.06
C GLU A 145 4.29 10.77 0.75
N LEU A 146 3.64 11.56 -0.11
CA LEU A 146 2.36 11.22 -0.71
C LEU A 146 2.58 10.30 -1.91
N HIS A 147 2.47 9.00 -1.69
CA HIS A 147 2.72 7.99 -2.71
C HIS A 147 1.58 7.90 -3.73
N LYS A 148 0.32 7.99 -3.29
CA LYS A 148 -0.84 7.98 -4.19
C LYS A 148 -1.95 8.88 -3.63
N ALA A 149 -2.62 9.61 -4.50
CA ALA A 149 -3.86 10.30 -4.19
C ALA A 149 -4.73 10.31 -5.45
N TYR A 150 -5.92 9.71 -5.36
CA TYR A 150 -6.89 9.75 -6.45
C TYR A 150 -8.30 9.62 -5.90
N TYR A 151 -9.23 10.29 -6.58
CA TYR A 151 -10.64 10.28 -6.26
C TYR A 151 -11.42 9.59 -7.38
N GLN A 152 -12.28 8.66 -6.99
CA GLN A 152 -13.24 8.02 -7.87
C GLN A 152 -14.60 8.66 -7.67
N PHE A 153 -15.08 9.33 -8.71
CA PHE A 153 -16.42 9.91 -8.73
C PHE A 153 -17.50 8.82 -8.74
N PRO A 154 -18.70 9.11 -8.21
CA PRO A 154 -19.87 8.26 -8.40
C PRO A 154 -20.15 8.04 -9.88
N TRP A 155 -20.46 6.80 -10.25
CA TRP A 155 -20.76 6.42 -11.63
C TRP A 155 -22.01 7.12 -12.18
N GLU A 156 -22.96 7.48 -11.31
CA GLU A 156 -24.18 8.22 -11.67
C GLU A 156 -23.91 9.63 -12.20
N MET A 157 -22.75 10.22 -11.88
CA MET A 157 -22.37 11.57 -12.33
C MET A 157 -21.62 11.59 -13.66
N ILE A 158 -21.27 10.43 -14.23
CA ILE A 158 -20.44 10.35 -15.46
C ILE A 158 -21.30 10.37 -16.74
N PHE A 159 -22.60 10.04 -16.64
CA PHE A 159 -23.51 9.91 -17.81
C PHE A 159 -24.62 10.97 -17.88
N LYS A 160 -24.46 12.10 -17.19
CA LYS A 160 -25.33 13.28 -17.31
C LYS A 160 -24.61 14.38 -18.08
#